data_AF-A0A7Y5Q602-F1
#
_entry.id   AF-A0A7Y5Q602-F1
#
_cell.length_a   1.000
_cell.length_b   1.000
_cell.length_c   1.000
_cell.angle_alpha   90.00
_cell.angle_beta   90.00
_cell.angle_gamma   90.00
#
_symmetry.space_group_name_H-M   'P 1'
#
loop_
_entity.id
_entity.type
_entity.pdbx_description
1 polymer ?
#
loop_
_entity_poly.entity_id
_entity_poly.type
_entity_poly.pdbx_seq_one_letter_code
_entity_poly.pdbx_strand_id
1 'polypeptide(L)'
;MARLPLLVLALLLSAGLAETLVLAPPGTVHPYGEKKDYRFTLPPGARSARLVWTVRLDAPPAGSTHAMLLELNGRGITGGLTRTQPRLLNKPLTTTMASGLVIPWVRGREWRVVYSPDFELVSSAKAGSNQIAKDSPYRFVAEISDLVSFEGENVLQISHLG
;
A
#
# COMPACT_ATOMS: atom_id res chain seq x y z
N MET A 1 5.66 -6.91 22.32
CA MET A 1 4.41 -7.31 21.65
C MET A 1 3.84 -6.08 20.97
N ALA A 2 3.80 -6.03 19.64
CA ALA A 2 3.50 -4.81 18.87
C ALA A 2 2.12 -4.83 18.21
N ARG A 3 1.50 -3.65 18.08
CA ARG A 3 0.19 -3.36 17.47
C ARG A 3 0.37 -2.08 16.61
N LEU A 4 -0.09 -2.05 15.36
CA LEU A 4 0.43 -1.19 14.27
C LEU A 4 -0.67 -0.36 13.57
N PRO A 5 -0.84 0.96 13.79
CA PRO A 5 -2.07 1.69 13.37
C PRO A 5 -2.14 2.24 11.92
N LEU A 6 -3.29 2.08 11.25
CA LEU A 6 -3.59 2.51 9.85
C LEU A 6 -4.71 3.58 9.72
N LEU A 7 -4.42 4.86 9.42
CA LEU A 7 -5.42 5.96 9.28
C LEU A 7 -6.06 6.10 7.86
N VAL A 8 -7.14 6.89 7.72
CA VAL A 8 -8.20 6.77 6.66
C VAL A 8 -7.89 7.15 5.20
N LEU A 9 -8.83 6.73 4.35
CA LEU A 9 -8.95 6.84 2.89
C LEU A 9 -9.86 8.02 2.44
N ALA A 10 -9.43 8.82 1.46
CA ALA A 10 -10.27 9.83 0.77
C ALA A 10 -9.77 10.11 -0.68
N LEU A 11 -10.66 10.58 -1.56
CA LEU A 11 -10.50 10.51 -3.03
C LEU A 11 -11.25 11.63 -3.79
N LEU A 12 -10.62 12.20 -4.83
CA LEU A 12 -11.19 13.12 -5.86
C LEU A 12 -10.29 13.07 -7.13
N LEU A 13 -10.73 13.25 -8.38
CA LEU A 13 -12.06 13.11 -9.04
C LEU A 13 -11.85 13.11 -10.58
N SER A 14 -12.56 12.28 -11.37
CA SER A 14 -12.99 12.62 -12.75
C SER A 14 -13.96 11.60 -13.38
N ALA A 15 -15.05 12.11 -13.97
CA ALA A 15 -15.95 11.48 -14.95
C ALA A 15 -16.69 10.15 -14.63
N GLY A 16 -16.45 9.54 -13.47
CA GLY A 16 -17.41 8.70 -12.76
C GLY A 16 -17.45 9.13 -11.30
N LEU A 17 -18.55 8.87 -10.59
CA LEU A 17 -18.51 8.91 -9.12
C LEU A 17 -17.59 7.78 -8.67
N ALA A 18 -16.33 8.13 -8.40
CA ALA A 18 -15.33 7.21 -7.93
C ALA A 18 -15.62 6.86 -6.47
N GLU A 19 -16.53 5.91 -6.29
CA GLU A 19 -16.97 5.46 -4.98
C GLU A 19 -15.79 4.88 -4.18
N THR A 20 -15.76 5.24 -2.90
CA THR A 20 -14.62 4.95 -2.03
C THR A 20 -15.06 3.99 -0.93
N LEU A 21 -14.69 2.72 -1.09
CA LEU A 21 -14.98 1.66 -0.11
C LEU A 21 -13.88 1.61 0.96
N VAL A 22 -14.24 1.97 2.20
CA VAL A 22 -13.31 1.93 3.33
C VAL A 22 -13.23 0.49 3.86
N LEU A 23 -12.20 -0.25 3.43
CA LEU A 23 -11.99 -1.64 3.87
C LEU A 23 -11.53 -1.73 5.33
N ALA A 24 -10.65 -0.83 5.76
CA ALA A 24 -10.08 -0.81 7.09
C ALA A 24 -10.27 0.59 7.72
N PRO A 25 -10.83 0.68 8.95
CA PRO A 25 -11.03 1.96 9.62
C PRO A 25 -9.71 2.60 10.06
N PRO A 26 -9.74 3.88 10.46
CA PRO A 26 -8.60 4.58 11.01
C PRO A 26 -8.00 3.88 12.25
N GLY A 27 -6.68 3.86 12.35
CA GLY A 27 -5.95 3.16 13.40
C GLY A 27 -5.93 1.63 13.30
N THR A 28 -6.33 1.01 12.17
CA THR A 28 -6.41 -0.48 12.08
C THR A 28 -5.06 -1.18 12.25
N VAL A 29 -5.06 -2.26 13.05
CA VAL A 29 -3.87 -3.00 13.48
C VAL A 29 -3.72 -4.37 12.81
N HIS A 30 -2.55 -4.60 12.21
CA HIS A 30 -2.06 -5.92 11.80
C HIS A 30 -0.84 -6.32 12.65
N PRO A 31 -1.00 -7.22 13.63
CA PRO A 31 0.12 -7.78 14.37
C PRO A 31 1.12 -8.50 13.46
N TYR A 32 2.37 -8.61 13.94
CA TYR A 32 3.44 -9.35 13.26
C TYR A 32 3.03 -10.80 12.97
N GLY A 33 3.23 -11.27 11.74
CA GLY A 33 2.92 -12.64 11.33
C GLY A 33 1.41 -12.94 11.14
N GLU A 34 0.53 -11.99 11.44
CA GLU A 34 -0.92 -12.17 11.24
C GLU A 34 -1.35 -11.85 9.80
N LYS A 35 -2.48 -12.47 9.45
CA LYS A 35 -3.23 -12.22 8.21
C LYS A 35 -4.59 -11.63 8.54
N LYS A 36 -5.08 -10.73 7.68
CA LYS A 36 -6.42 -10.16 7.80
C LYS A 36 -7.11 -10.09 6.45
N ASP A 37 -8.33 -10.58 6.42
CA ASP A 37 -9.19 -10.55 5.24
C ASP A 37 -10.19 -9.39 5.33
N TYR A 38 -10.41 -8.75 4.18
CA TYR A 38 -11.38 -7.68 3.96
C TYR A 38 -12.29 -8.06 2.80
N ARG A 39 -13.58 -8.20 3.09
CA ARG A 39 -14.61 -8.56 2.11
C ARG A 39 -15.31 -7.31 1.61
N PHE A 40 -15.51 -7.22 0.30
CA PHE A 40 -16.22 -6.09 -0.32
C PHE A 40 -16.85 -6.47 -1.66
N THR A 41 -17.95 -5.82 -2.02
CA THR A 41 -18.51 -5.82 -3.37
C THR A 41 -18.19 -4.49 -4.03
N LEU A 42 -17.97 -4.49 -5.35
CA LEU A 42 -17.86 -3.25 -6.11
C LEU A 42 -19.26 -2.68 -6.40
N PRO A 43 -19.42 -1.36 -6.52
CA PRO A 43 -20.71 -0.76 -6.85
C PRO A 43 -21.16 -1.14 -8.27
N PRO A 44 -22.48 -1.25 -8.52
CA PRO A 44 -23.01 -1.60 -9.84
C PRO A 44 -22.49 -0.68 -10.95
N GLY A 45 -22.05 -1.28 -12.05
CA GLY A 45 -21.53 -0.54 -13.20
C GLY A 45 -20.05 -0.13 -13.09
N ALA A 46 -19.33 -0.49 -12.02
CA ALA A 46 -17.89 -0.32 -11.95
C ALA A 46 -17.18 -0.98 -13.16
N ARG A 47 -16.17 -0.28 -13.68
CA ARG A 47 -15.32 -0.72 -14.82
C ARG A 47 -13.84 -0.72 -14.52
N SER A 48 -13.45 -0.14 -13.39
CA SER A 48 -12.08 -0.16 -12.88
C SER A 48 -12.07 -0.09 -11.36
N ALA A 49 -11.00 -0.59 -10.74
CA ALA A 49 -10.81 -0.61 -9.29
C ALA A 49 -9.36 -0.27 -8.94
N ARG A 50 -9.17 0.56 -7.92
CA ARG A 50 -7.84 0.95 -7.43
C ARG A 50 -7.73 0.69 -5.94
N LEU A 51 -6.68 0.01 -5.52
CA LEU A 51 -6.37 -0.19 -4.11
C LEU A 51 -5.50 0.97 -3.63
N VAL A 52 -5.95 1.67 -2.58
CA VAL A 52 -5.20 2.74 -1.93
C VAL A 52 -4.92 2.34 -0.49
N TRP A 53 -3.65 2.40 -0.08
CA TRP A 53 -3.27 2.14 1.30
C TRP A 53 -2.17 3.09 1.77
N THR A 54 -2.17 3.39 3.07
CA THR A 54 -1.18 4.24 3.73
C THR A 54 -0.63 3.45 4.92
N VAL A 55 0.66 3.09 4.89
CA VAL A 55 1.23 2.10 5.82
C VAL A 55 2.62 2.51 6.33
N ARG A 56 2.91 2.17 7.59
CA ARG A 56 4.21 2.32 8.26
C ARG A 56 4.42 1.11 9.17
N LEU A 57 5.68 0.75 9.45
CA LEU A 57 6.03 -0.10 10.58
C LEU A 57 6.19 0.78 11.81
N ASP A 58 5.44 0.48 12.87
CA ASP A 58 5.42 1.27 14.10
C ASP A 58 6.68 0.98 14.94
N ALA A 59 7.72 1.77 14.66
CA ALA A 59 9.06 1.63 15.23
C ALA A 59 9.84 2.95 15.10
N PRO A 60 10.94 3.09 15.87
CA PRO A 60 11.95 4.12 15.59
C PRO A 60 12.50 4.04 14.16
N PRO A 61 13.12 5.12 13.63
CA PRO A 61 13.48 5.20 12.22
C PRO A 61 14.66 4.29 11.90
N ALA A 62 14.39 3.16 11.24
CA ALA A 62 15.36 2.11 10.93
C ALA A 62 15.43 1.78 9.41
N GLY A 63 15.08 2.75 8.56
CA GLY A 63 15.02 2.55 7.11
C GLY A 63 13.71 1.88 6.66
N SER A 64 13.79 0.77 5.95
CA SER A 64 12.61 0.06 5.42
C SER A 64 12.87 -1.41 5.05
N THR A 65 11.83 -2.24 5.08
CA THR A 65 11.89 -3.66 4.67
C THR A 65 10.62 -4.09 3.93
N HIS A 66 10.63 -5.26 3.28
CA HIS A 66 9.46 -5.82 2.60
C HIS A 66 8.55 -6.59 3.58
N ALA A 67 7.87 -5.87 4.47
CA ALA A 67 7.08 -6.43 5.58
C ALA A 67 5.60 -6.69 5.27
N MET A 68 5.13 -6.53 4.03
CA MET A 68 3.69 -6.65 3.73
C MET A 68 3.44 -7.47 2.46
N LEU A 69 2.49 -8.41 2.52
CA LEU A 69 2.00 -9.15 1.36
C LEU A 69 0.52 -8.82 1.16
N LEU A 70 0.14 -8.56 -0.09
CA LEU A 70 -1.25 -8.31 -0.50
C LEU A 70 -1.70 -9.39 -1.49
N GLU A 71 -2.85 -10.01 -1.23
CA GLU A 71 -3.52 -10.90 -2.18
C GLU A 71 -4.96 -10.45 -2.36
N LEU A 72 -5.47 -10.46 -3.59
CA LEU A 72 -6.85 -10.16 -3.90
C LEU A 72 -7.44 -11.36 -4.66
N ASN A 73 -8.52 -11.94 -4.12
CA ASN A 73 -9.15 -13.14 -4.67
C ASN A 73 -8.16 -14.30 -4.87
N GLY A 74 -7.26 -14.50 -3.89
CA GLY A 74 -6.19 -15.51 -3.93
C GLY A 74 -5.04 -15.21 -4.89
N ARG A 75 -5.02 -14.06 -5.56
CA ARG A 75 -3.96 -13.64 -6.49
C ARG A 75 -3.11 -12.55 -5.86
N GLY A 76 -1.79 -12.76 -5.81
CA GLY A 76 -0.85 -11.79 -5.23
C GLY A 76 -0.77 -10.49 -6.03
N ILE A 77 -0.86 -9.35 -5.33
CA ILE A 77 -0.68 -8.02 -5.93
C ILE A 77 0.81 -7.74 -6.06
N THR A 78 1.33 -7.76 -7.30
CA THR A 78 2.74 -7.48 -7.61
C THR A 78 2.95 -6.05 -8.09
N GLY A 79 4.21 -5.62 -8.24
CA GLY A 79 4.54 -4.30 -8.80
C GLY A 79 4.17 -4.11 -10.28
N GLY A 80 3.98 -5.19 -11.03
CA GLY A 80 3.59 -5.15 -12.44
C GLY A 80 2.08 -5.35 -12.63
N LEU A 81 1.49 -4.56 -13.51
CA LEU A 81 0.21 -4.91 -14.14
C LEU A 81 0.48 -5.81 -15.35
N THR A 82 1.52 -5.48 -16.13
CA THR A 82 2.06 -6.32 -17.21
C THR A 82 3.59 -6.35 -17.12
N ARG A 83 4.28 -6.98 -18.10
CA ARG A 83 5.74 -6.96 -18.20
C ARG A 83 6.33 -5.55 -18.40
N THR A 84 5.54 -4.62 -18.97
CA THR A 84 5.98 -3.26 -19.33
C THR A 84 5.23 -2.16 -18.57
N GLN A 85 4.09 -2.48 -17.94
CA GLN A 85 3.24 -1.52 -17.25
C GLN A 85 3.32 -1.70 -15.72
N PRO A 86 3.76 -0.69 -14.96
CA PRO A 86 3.73 -0.74 -13.50
C PRO A 86 2.29 -0.70 -13.00
N ARG A 87 2.02 -1.39 -11.89
CA ARG A 87 0.74 -1.37 -11.19
C ARG A 87 0.57 -0.12 -10.33
N LEU A 88 1.69 0.44 -9.86
CA LEU A 88 1.73 1.58 -8.95
C LEU A 88 1.51 2.89 -9.73
N LEU A 89 0.44 3.61 -9.39
CA LEU A 89 -0.04 4.78 -10.13
C LEU A 89 0.45 6.12 -9.58
N ASN A 90 0.94 6.15 -8.32
CA ASN A 90 1.23 7.41 -7.61
C ASN A 90 2.72 7.68 -7.36
N LYS A 91 3.61 6.76 -7.75
CA LYS A 91 5.08 6.89 -7.67
C LYS A 91 5.74 5.78 -8.52
N PRO A 92 7.01 5.92 -8.94
CA PRO A 92 7.73 4.86 -9.65
C PRO A 92 7.88 3.59 -8.77
N LEU A 93 8.24 2.45 -9.36
CA LEU A 93 8.47 1.20 -8.61
C LEU A 93 9.75 1.19 -7.77
N THR A 94 10.62 2.18 -7.95
CA THR A 94 11.81 2.44 -7.14
C THR A 94 11.77 3.86 -6.60
N THR A 95 12.44 4.11 -5.49
CA THR A 95 12.70 5.46 -4.97
C THR A 95 14.18 5.65 -4.67
N THR A 96 14.60 6.90 -4.49
CA THR A 96 15.96 7.28 -4.11
C THR A 96 15.91 7.97 -2.75
N MET A 97 16.61 7.40 -1.77
CA MET A 97 16.79 7.97 -0.44
C MET A 97 17.78 9.16 -0.49
N ALA A 98 17.77 10.03 0.51
CA ALA A 98 18.73 11.13 0.63
C ALA A 98 20.20 10.67 0.72
N SER A 99 20.45 9.41 1.10
CA SER A 99 21.76 8.75 1.02
C SER A 99 22.24 8.45 -0.42
N GLY A 100 21.41 8.66 -1.44
CA GLY A 100 21.63 8.21 -2.81
C GLY A 100 21.27 6.74 -3.06
N LEU A 101 20.89 5.98 -2.03
CA LEU A 101 20.48 4.58 -2.18
C LEU A 101 19.17 4.47 -2.95
N VAL A 102 19.17 3.67 -4.02
CA VAL A 102 17.98 3.33 -4.80
C VAL A 102 17.38 2.02 -4.27
N ILE A 103 16.10 2.04 -3.90
CA ILE A 103 15.39 0.87 -3.35
C ILE A 103 14.07 0.60 -4.11
N PRO A 104 13.68 -0.67 -4.33
CA PRO A 104 12.39 -1.02 -4.88
C PRO A 104 11.28 -0.96 -3.82
N TRP A 105 10.09 -0.53 -4.21
CA TRP A 105 8.89 -0.58 -3.38
C TRP A 105 8.29 -1.98 -3.23
N VAL A 106 8.69 -2.92 -4.07
CA VAL A 106 8.11 -4.26 -4.14
C VAL A 106 9.11 -5.28 -4.68
N ARG A 107 9.17 -6.45 -4.04
CA ARG A 107 9.99 -7.61 -4.41
C ARG A 107 9.07 -8.80 -4.64
N GLY A 108 8.80 -9.13 -5.89
CA GLY A 108 7.79 -10.14 -6.24
C GLY A 108 6.39 -9.72 -5.78
N ARG A 109 5.93 -10.28 -4.66
CA ARG A 109 4.64 -9.98 -4.00
C ARG A 109 4.78 -9.19 -2.69
N GLU A 110 6.01 -8.96 -2.24
CA GLU A 110 6.33 -8.38 -0.94
C GLU A 110 6.52 -6.87 -1.10
N TRP A 111 5.70 -6.08 -0.42
CA TRP A 111 5.70 -4.62 -0.47
C TRP A 111 6.57 -4.03 0.64
N ARG A 112 7.37 -3.04 0.27
CA ARG A 112 8.26 -2.30 1.16
C ARG A 112 7.45 -1.34 2.02
N VAL A 113 7.68 -1.41 3.32
CA VAL A 113 7.13 -0.52 4.34
C VAL A 113 8.29 0.15 5.07
N VAL A 114 8.14 1.43 5.38
CA VAL A 114 9.14 2.23 6.11
C VAL A 114 8.95 2.11 7.63
N TYR A 115 10.04 2.06 8.38
CA TYR A 115 10.01 2.18 9.84
C TYR A 115 9.89 3.65 10.22
N SER A 116 8.83 4.02 10.92
CA SER A 116 8.53 5.42 11.24
C SER A 116 7.57 5.51 12.43
N PRO A 117 7.78 6.42 13.40
CA PRO A 117 6.85 6.64 14.52
C PRO A 117 5.54 7.33 14.09
N ASP A 118 5.53 7.97 12.93
CA ASP A 118 4.42 8.73 12.37
C ASP A 118 4.37 8.59 10.83
N PHE A 119 3.51 9.37 10.17
CA PHE A 119 3.36 9.41 8.70
C PHE A 119 4.03 10.65 8.05
N GLU A 120 4.99 11.28 8.73
CA GLU A 120 5.66 12.51 8.28
C GLU A 120 7.19 12.37 8.22
N LEU A 121 7.78 11.68 9.19
CA LEU A 121 9.21 11.74 9.48
C LEU A 121 10.09 11.37 8.28
N VAL A 122 9.77 10.28 7.59
CA VAL A 122 10.54 9.77 6.44
C VAL A 122 10.43 10.70 5.22
N SER A 123 9.37 11.49 5.11
CA SER A 123 9.26 12.55 4.11
C SER A 123 10.12 13.78 4.46
N SER A 124 10.42 13.98 5.75
CA SER A 124 11.09 15.16 6.29
C SER A 124 12.62 15.03 6.39
N ALA A 125 13.32 16.16 6.44
CA ALA A 125 14.77 16.20 6.63
C ALA A 125 15.23 15.58 7.98
N LYS A 126 14.33 15.44 8.96
CA LYS A 126 14.62 14.80 10.26
C LYS A 126 14.96 13.30 10.12
N ALA A 127 14.58 12.65 9.01
CA ALA A 127 15.00 11.27 8.73
C ALA A 127 16.47 11.15 8.25
N GLY A 128 17.16 12.28 7.99
CA GLY A 128 18.56 12.28 7.56
C GLY A 128 18.78 11.44 6.30
N SER A 129 19.75 10.53 6.34
CA SER A 129 20.05 9.60 5.24
C SER A 129 18.88 8.69 4.85
N ASN A 130 17.90 8.49 5.74
CA ASN A 130 16.70 7.71 5.49
C ASN A 130 15.56 8.49 4.82
N GLN A 131 15.70 9.80 4.59
CA GLN A 131 14.64 10.61 3.99
C GLN A 131 14.32 10.15 2.56
N ILE A 132 13.03 10.10 2.23
CA ILE A 132 12.48 9.88 0.89
C ILE A 132 11.68 11.14 0.53
N ALA A 133 12.33 12.09 -0.13
CA ALA A 133 11.78 13.43 -0.37
C ALA A 133 10.96 13.57 -1.67
N LYS A 134 11.22 12.72 -2.67
CA LYS A 134 10.64 12.85 -4.03
C LYS A 134 9.32 12.09 -4.22
N ASP A 135 9.09 11.07 -3.41
CA ASP A 135 7.94 10.17 -3.50
C ASP A 135 7.19 10.16 -2.17
N SER A 136 5.91 9.73 -2.15
CA SER A 136 5.22 9.46 -0.88
C SER A 136 5.69 8.11 -0.32
N PRO A 137 6.41 8.04 0.81
CA PRO A 137 6.93 6.77 1.31
C PRO A 137 5.85 5.88 1.93
N TYR A 138 4.77 6.50 2.44
CA TYR A 138 3.70 5.80 3.15
C TYR A 138 2.53 5.40 2.27
N ARG A 139 2.16 6.24 1.27
CA ARG A 139 0.93 6.08 0.48
C ARG A 139 1.19 5.39 -0.85
N PHE A 140 0.37 4.41 -1.17
CA PHE A 140 0.41 3.62 -2.41
C PHE A 140 -0.97 3.63 -3.06
N VAL A 141 -0.98 3.63 -4.39
CA VAL A 141 -2.17 3.50 -5.24
C VAL A 141 -1.87 2.46 -6.30
N ALA A 142 -2.46 1.28 -6.21
CA ALA A 142 -2.32 0.22 -7.20
C ALA A 142 -3.57 0.12 -8.07
N GLU A 143 -3.37 -0.03 -9.38
CA GLU A 143 -4.41 -0.51 -10.29
C GLU A 143 -4.71 -1.99 -9.98
N ILE A 144 -5.98 -2.37 -9.80
CA ILE A 144 -6.38 -3.74 -9.43
C ILE A 144 -7.55 -4.28 -10.26
N SER A 145 -7.93 -3.59 -11.33
CA SER A 145 -9.04 -3.98 -12.22
C SER A 145 -8.92 -5.41 -12.79
N ASP A 146 -7.70 -5.92 -12.96
CA ASP A 146 -7.40 -7.29 -13.43
C ASP A 146 -7.51 -8.38 -12.33
N LEU A 147 -7.68 -7.98 -11.07
CA LEU A 147 -7.72 -8.87 -9.90
C LEU A 147 -9.10 -8.95 -9.24
N VAL A 148 -9.98 -7.99 -9.50
CA VAL A 148 -11.35 -7.93 -8.92
C VAL A 148 -12.36 -8.76 -9.71
N SER A 149 -13.40 -9.22 -9.01
CA SER A 149 -14.70 -9.55 -9.60
C SER A 149 -15.58 -8.30 -9.60
N PHE A 150 -16.16 -7.95 -10.75
CA PHE A 150 -17.10 -6.83 -10.88
C PHE A 150 -18.56 -7.22 -10.57
N GLU A 151 -18.86 -8.52 -10.43
CA GLU A 151 -20.22 -9.05 -10.28
C GLU A 151 -20.39 -9.89 -8.99
N GLY A 152 -19.35 -9.96 -8.14
CA GLY A 152 -19.36 -10.78 -6.91
C GLY A 152 -18.55 -10.18 -5.76
N GLU A 153 -18.52 -10.91 -4.65
CA GLU A 153 -17.68 -10.56 -3.50
C GLU A 153 -16.19 -10.70 -3.84
N ASN A 154 -15.41 -9.73 -3.37
CA ASN A 154 -13.96 -9.70 -3.43
C ASN A 154 -13.38 -9.88 -2.03
N VAL A 155 -12.25 -10.56 -1.93
CA VAL A 155 -11.50 -10.73 -0.68
C VAL A 155 -10.08 -10.21 -0.84
N LEU A 156 -9.77 -9.09 -0.19
CA LEU A 156 -8.40 -8.59 -0.02
C LEU A 156 -7.82 -9.19 1.27
N GLN A 157 -6.77 -10.00 1.15
CA GLN A 157 -5.96 -10.48 2.26
C GLN A 157 -4.69 -9.62 2.39
N ILE A 158 -4.43 -9.12 3.60
CA ILE A 158 -3.19 -8.43 3.98
C ILE A 158 -2.45 -9.32 4.97
N SER A 159 -1.16 -9.57 4.73
CA SER A 159 -0.27 -10.31 5.66
C SER A 159 0.90 -9.43 6.10
N HIS A 160 1.20 -9.41 7.40
CA HIS A 160 2.42 -8.79 7.93
C HIS A 160 3.55 -9.83 7.89
N LEU A 161 4.46 -9.68 6.93
CA LEU A 161 5.67 -10.49 6.81
C LEU A 161 6.68 -10.04 7.87
N GLY A 162 7.28 -11.00 8.58
CA GLY A 162 8.17 -10.73 9.71
C GLY A 162 9.46 -10.01 9.36
#